data_AF-A0A6M3KZK9-F1
#
_entry.id   AF-A0A6M3KZK9-F1
#
_cell.length_a   1.000
_cell.length_b   1.000
_cell.length_c   1.000
_cell.angle_alpha   90.00
_cell.angle_beta   90.00
_cell.angle_gamma   90.00
#
_symmetry.space_group_name_H-M   'P 1'
#
loop_
_entity.id
_entity.type
_entity.pdbx_description
1 polymer ?
#
loop_
_entity_poly.entity_id
_entity_poly.type
_entity_poly.pdbx_seq_one_letter_code
_entity_poly.pdbx_strand_id
1 'polypeptide(L)'
;MLLTHRAVFVYEAARLAAISAGAPIVPAPWYEREVEFRQQFLELIDRQCGPQRSASPEELHGSWMQAYLSMGWQYGEVYDLEAKTHPDLVPYEQLDSLERDKDAVFVALCEIARQYIN
;
A
#
# COMPACT_ATOMS: atom_id res chain seq x y z
N MET A 1 -6.57 -10.25 -16.46
CA MET A 1 -5.31 -11.02 -16.50
C MET A 1 -4.11 -10.11 -16.29
N LEU A 2 -3.86 -9.14 -17.19
CA LEU A 2 -2.80 -8.12 -17.03
C LEU A 2 -2.84 -7.37 -15.69
N LEU A 3 -3.99 -6.77 -15.36
CA LEU A 3 -4.14 -6.02 -14.11
C LEU A 3 -3.84 -6.88 -12.88
N THR A 4 -4.28 -8.13 -12.89
CA THR A 4 -4.00 -9.10 -11.82
C THR A 4 -2.51 -9.39 -11.69
N HIS A 5 -1.78 -9.59 -12.80
CA HIS A 5 -0.33 -9.79 -12.75
C HIS A 5 0.41 -8.58 -12.16
N ARG A 6 0.03 -7.36 -12.58
CA ARG A 6 0.58 -6.12 -12.03
C ARG A 6 0.31 -6.01 -10.53
N ALA A 7 -0.91 -6.28 -10.10
CA ALA A 7 -1.28 -6.21 -8.69
C ALA A 7 -0.53 -7.24 -7.84
N VAL A 8 -0.47 -8.49 -8.30
CA VAL A 8 0.31 -9.54 -7.62
C VAL A 8 1.79 -9.16 -7.53
N PHE A 9 2.37 -8.65 -8.61
CA PHE A 9 3.77 -8.20 -8.63
C PHE A 9 4.02 -7.09 -7.59
N VAL A 10 3.24 -6.00 -7.64
CA VAL A 10 3.45 -4.87 -6.72
C VAL A 10 3.23 -5.31 -5.27
N TYR A 11 2.17 -6.07 -5.01
CA TYR A 11 1.85 -6.52 -3.65
C TYR A 11 2.94 -7.43 -3.07
N GLU A 12 3.32 -8.48 -3.80
CA GLU A 12 4.32 -9.44 -3.30
C GLU A 12 5.71 -8.82 -3.21
N ALA A 13 6.10 -7.96 -4.15
CA ALA A 13 7.38 -7.26 -4.07
C ALA A 13 7.43 -6.28 -2.88
N ALA A 14 6.35 -5.54 -2.61
CA ALA A 14 6.25 -4.68 -1.43
C ALA A 14 6.30 -5.50 -0.14
N ARG A 15 5.60 -6.64 -0.09
CA ARG A 15 5.64 -7.57 1.04
C ARG A 15 7.04 -8.13 1.29
N LEU A 16 7.76 -8.52 0.24
CA LEU A 16 9.15 -8.98 0.33
C LEU A 16 10.10 -7.85 0.79
N ALA A 17 9.89 -6.61 0.33
CA ALA A 17 10.64 -5.46 0.80
C ALA A 17 10.41 -5.22 2.30
N ALA A 18 9.16 -5.30 2.79
CA ALA A 18 8.83 -5.18 4.21
C ALA A 18 9.52 -6.26 5.06
N ILE A 19 9.54 -7.51 4.61
CA ILE A 19 10.31 -8.58 5.28
C ILE A 19 11.79 -8.25 5.34
N SER A 20 12.37 -7.86 4.21
CA SER A 20 13.81 -7.57 4.13
C SER A 20 14.22 -6.38 4.99
N ALA A 21 13.33 -5.41 5.17
CA ALA A 21 13.57 -4.24 5.99
C ALA A 21 13.28 -4.45 7.49
N GLY A 22 12.76 -5.64 7.86
CA GLY A 22 12.41 -5.94 9.25
C GLY A 22 11.21 -5.15 9.75
N ALA A 23 10.24 -4.83 8.88
CA ALA A 23 9.07 -4.06 9.25
C ALA A 23 8.23 -4.77 10.33
N PRO A 24 7.65 -4.02 11.27
CA PRO A 24 6.88 -4.61 12.38
C PRO A 24 5.60 -5.29 11.90
N ILE A 25 5.06 -4.82 10.77
CA ILE A 25 3.84 -5.35 10.16
C ILE A 25 4.19 -5.83 8.74
N VAL A 26 4.07 -7.13 8.52
CA VAL A 26 4.17 -7.74 7.19
C VAL A 26 2.80 -8.30 6.81
N PRO A 27 2.17 -7.81 5.74
CA PRO A 27 0.89 -8.33 5.27
C PRO A 27 0.97 -9.82 4.90
N ALA A 28 -0.15 -10.55 5.02
CA ALA A 28 -0.25 -11.93 4.55
C ALA A 28 0.00 -12.04 3.03
N PRO A 29 0.42 -13.21 2.50
CA PRO A 29 0.55 -13.43 1.06
C PRO A 29 -0.71 -13.07 0.27
N TRP A 30 -0.56 -12.65 -0.99
CA TRP A 30 -1.65 -12.13 -1.83
C TRP A 30 -2.87 -13.08 -1.87
N TYR A 31 -2.64 -14.37 -2.03
CA TYR A 31 -3.71 -15.36 -2.17
C TYR A 31 -4.48 -15.64 -0.88
N GLU A 32 -3.92 -15.23 0.26
CA GLU A 32 -4.55 -15.32 1.58
C GLU A 32 -5.31 -14.06 1.96
N ARG A 33 -5.21 -12.99 1.15
CA ARG A 33 -5.93 -11.74 1.38
C ARG A 33 -7.42 -11.85 1.06
N GLU A 34 -8.19 -11.08 1.80
CA GLU A 34 -9.63 -10.91 1.66
C GLU A 34 -9.98 -10.50 0.22
N VAL A 35 -11.13 -10.96 -0.27
CA VAL A 35 -11.56 -10.69 -1.65
C VAL A 35 -11.76 -9.19 -1.87
N GLU A 36 -12.35 -8.54 -0.88
CA GLU A 36 -12.64 -7.10 -0.85
C GLU A 36 -11.35 -6.30 -0.89
N PHE A 37 -10.34 -6.69 -0.10
CA PHE A 37 -9.03 -6.06 -0.14
C PHE A 37 -8.38 -6.22 -1.52
N ARG A 38 -8.39 -7.43 -2.08
CA ARG A 38 -7.80 -7.68 -3.41
C ARG A 38 -8.49 -6.85 -4.49
N GLN A 39 -9.81 -6.67 -4.40
CA GLN A 39 -10.55 -5.80 -5.33
C GLN A 39 -10.12 -4.34 -5.21
N GLN A 40 -10.06 -3.80 -3.99
CA GLN A 40 -9.59 -2.42 -3.75
C GLN A 40 -8.15 -2.23 -4.25
N PHE A 41 -7.29 -3.22 -4.01
CA PHE A 41 -5.90 -3.16 -4.46
C PHE A 41 -5.77 -3.22 -5.98
N LEU A 42 -6.61 -4.01 -6.67
CA LEU A 42 -6.68 -4.00 -8.13
C LEU A 42 -7.04 -2.61 -8.68
N GLU A 43 -8.02 -1.94 -8.10
CA GLU A 43 -8.42 -0.57 -8.50
C GLU A 43 -7.30 0.45 -8.28
N LEU A 44 -6.58 0.34 -7.16
CA LEU A 44 -5.41 1.17 -6.87
C LEU A 44 -4.32 0.97 -7.94
N ILE A 45 -4.00 -0.28 -8.27
CA ILE A 45 -2.96 -0.60 -9.24
C ILE A 45 -3.35 -0.21 -10.66
N ASP A 46 -4.63 -0.32 -11.01
CA ASP A 46 -5.13 0.18 -12.29
C ASP A 46 -4.90 1.69 -12.43
N ARG A 47 -5.25 2.46 -11.39
CA ARG A 47 -4.99 3.91 -11.33
C ARG A 47 -3.50 4.22 -11.40
N GLN A 48 -2.67 3.51 -10.62
CA GLN A 48 -1.23 3.75 -10.56
C GLN A 48 -0.47 3.32 -11.82
N CYS A 49 -1.04 2.42 -12.61
CA CYS A 49 -0.53 2.10 -13.95
C CYS A 49 -1.11 3.01 -15.05
N GLY A 50 -2.08 3.87 -14.70
CA GLY A 50 -2.76 4.77 -15.62
C GLY A 50 -2.12 6.17 -15.71
N PRO A 51 -2.70 7.05 -16.55
CA PRO A 51 -2.22 8.42 -16.72
C PRO A 51 -2.43 9.30 -15.48
N GLN A 52 -3.38 8.97 -14.60
CA GLN A 52 -3.67 9.69 -13.34
C GLN A 52 -2.86 9.20 -12.14
N ARG A 53 -1.81 8.40 -12.37
CA ARG A 53 -0.95 7.92 -11.28
C ARG A 53 -0.27 9.08 -10.53
N SER A 54 -0.05 8.90 -9.24
CA SER A 54 0.86 9.74 -8.48
C SER A 54 2.25 9.10 -8.42
N ALA A 55 3.28 9.94 -8.54
CA ALA A 55 4.68 9.59 -8.30
C ALA A 55 5.19 10.11 -6.95
N SER A 56 4.32 10.72 -6.13
CA SER A 56 4.66 11.25 -4.82
C SER A 56 4.30 10.23 -3.73
N PRO A 57 5.27 9.75 -2.95
CA PRO A 57 4.99 8.90 -1.79
C PRO A 57 4.00 9.55 -0.81
N GLU A 58 4.14 10.86 -0.58
CA GLU A 58 3.26 11.63 0.30
C GLU A 58 1.80 11.67 -0.19
N GLU A 59 1.59 11.87 -1.49
CA GLU A 59 0.22 11.88 -2.06
C GLU A 59 -0.45 10.50 -1.97
N LEU A 60 0.34 9.43 -2.13
CA LEU A 60 -0.16 8.06 -2.00
C LEU A 60 -0.45 7.70 -0.55
N HIS A 61 0.41 8.11 0.40
CA HIS A 61 0.14 8.00 1.83
C HIS A 61 -1.14 8.75 2.20
N GLY A 62 -1.28 10.00 1.75
CA GLY A 62 -2.49 10.79 1.98
C GLY A 62 -3.74 10.11 1.42
N SER A 63 -3.65 9.53 0.22
CA SER A 63 -4.76 8.77 -0.38
C SER A 63 -5.12 7.52 0.43
N TRP A 64 -4.12 6.79 0.92
CA TRP A 64 -4.29 5.64 1.80
C TRP A 64 -4.95 6.05 3.13
N MET A 65 -4.48 7.12 3.76
CA MET A 65 -5.08 7.66 4.99
C MET A 65 -6.55 8.00 4.79
N GLN A 66 -6.90 8.71 3.71
CA GLN A 66 -8.29 9.09 3.44
C GLN A 66 -9.20 7.87 3.23
N ALA A 67 -8.70 6.83 2.53
CA ALA A 67 -9.42 5.57 2.38
C ALA A 67 -9.68 4.93 3.75
N TYR A 68 -8.66 4.82 4.60
CA TYR A 68 -8.77 4.24 5.95
C TYR A 68 -9.74 5.04 6.84
N LEU A 69 -9.61 6.36 6.87
CA LEU A 69 -10.52 7.24 7.61
C LEU A 69 -11.98 7.07 7.14
N SER A 70 -12.22 6.99 5.83
CA SER A 70 -13.57 6.77 5.29
C SER A 70 -14.16 5.40 5.65
N MET A 71 -13.31 4.40 5.90
CA MET A 71 -13.71 3.08 6.39
C MET A 71 -13.90 3.03 7.92
N GLY A 72 -13.78 4.18 8.59
CA GLY A 72 -13.93 4.33 10.03
C GLY A 72 -12.69 3.94 10.82
N TRP A 73 -11.51 3.89 10.18
CA TRP A 73 -10.25 3.79 10.92
C TRP A 73 -9.89 5.12 11.55
N GLN A 74 -9.14 5.06 12.64
CA GLN A 74 -8.63 6.23 13.35
C GLN A 74 -7.18 6.00 13.79
N TYR A 75 -6.50 7.09 14.14
CA TYR A 75 -5.19 6.98 14.75
C TYR A 75 -5.26 6.18 16.08
N GLY A 76 -4.24 5.35 16.31
CA GLY A 76 -3.94 4.76 17.61
C GLY A 76 -2.52 4.23 17.62
N GLU A 77 -1.90 4.15 18.80
CA GLU A 77 -0.48 3.81 18.96
C GLU A 77 -0.12 2.39 18.46
N VAL A 78 -1.12 1.52 18.36
CA VAL A 78 -0.98 0.15 17.89
C VAL A 78 -2.01 -0.15 16.79
N TYR A 79 -1.61 -1.04 15.87
CA TYR A 79 -2.54 -1.59 14.90
C TYR A 79 -3.55 -2.51 15.62
N ASP A 80 -4.83 -2.21 15.46
CA ASP A 80 -5.92 -3.02 15.99
C ASP A 80 -7.05 -3.11 14.96
N LEU A 81 -7.36 -4.34 14.54
CA LEU A 81 -8.39 -4.60 13.53
C LEU A 81 -9.81 -4.41 14.08
N GLU A 82 -10.06 -4.77 15.34
CA GLU A 82 -11.38 -4.68 15.96
C GLU A 82 -11.70 -3.23 16.32
N ALA A 83 -10.75 -2.52 16.92
CA ALA A 83 -10.88 -1.10 17.24
C ALA A 83 -10.67 -0.17 16.02
N LYS A 84 -10.24 -0.73 14.88
CA LYS A 84 -9.87 0.00 13.65
C LYS A 84 -8.86 1.12 13.91
N THR A 85 -7.79 0.82 14.63
CA THR A 85 -6.70 1.78 14.87
C THR A 85 -5.46 1.47 14.06
N HIS A 86 -4.76 2.49 13.58
CA HIS A 86 -3.49 2.34 12.87
C HIS A 86 -2.51 3.46 13.27
N PRO A 87 -1.23 3.14 13.59
CA PRO A 87 -0.24 4.15 14.00
C PRO A 87 0.12 5.13 12.88
N ASP A 88 0.19 4.64 11.64
CA ASP A 88 0.53 5.46 10.47
C ASP A 88 -0.56 6.44 10.01
N LEU A 89 -1.71 6.55 10.70
CA LEU A 89 -2.73 7.56 10.41
C LEU A 89 -2.33 8.96 10.94
N VAL A 90 -1.13 9.38 10.54
CA VAL A 90 -0.49 10.67 10.85
C VAL A 90 0.02 11.31 9.55
N PRO A 91 0.24 12.64 9.51
CA PRO A 91 0.84 13.30 8.35
C PRO A 91 2.15 12.64 7.91
N TYR A 92 2.43 12.64 6.60
CA TYR A 92 3.60 11.94 6.03
C TYR A 92 4.94 12.36 6.67
N GLU A 93 5.08 13.62 7.05
CA GLU A 93 6.28 14.14 7.74
C GLU A 93 6.51 13.53 9.13
N GLN A 94 5.47 12.99 9.77
CA GLN A 94 5.48 12.38 11.10
C GLN A 94 5.66 10.86 11.05
N LEU A 95 5.66 10.26 9.85
CA LEU A 95 5.98 8.85 9.70
C LEU A 95 7.43 8.58 10.07
N ASP A 96 7.65 7.41 10.66
CA ASP A 96 8.98 6.86 10.82
C ASP A 96 9.64 6.67 9.44
N SER A 97 10.99 6.69 9.41
CA SER A 97 11.73 6.59 8.16
C SER A 97 11.38 5.33 7.37
N LEU A 98 11.15 4.21 8.08
CA LEU A 98 10.81 2.94 7.45
C LEU A 98 9.46 2.99 6.70
N GLU A 99 8.47 3.68 7.26
CA GLU A 99 7.15 3.80 6.63
C GLU A 99 7.19 4.75 5.42
N ARG A 100 8.01 5.81 5.47
CA ARG A 100 8.28 6.65 4.29
C ARG A 100 9.03 5.88 3.19
N ASP A 101 9.99 5.04 3.57
CA ASP A 101 10.72 4.18 2.63
C ASP A 101 9.77 3.17 1.97
N LYS A 102 8.81 2.61 2.73
CA LYS A 102 7.75 1.73 2.20
C LYS A 102 6.94 2.42 1.10
N ASP A 103 6.52 3.67 1.31
CA ASP A 103 5.76 4.42 0.30
C ASP A 103 6.59 4.72 -0.96
N ALA A 104 7.87 5.07 -0.79
CA ALA A 104 8.80 5.26 -1.90
C ALA A 104 9.03 3.97 -2.71
N VAL A 105 9.19 2.84 -2.04
CA VAL A 105 9.28 1.52 -2.67
C VAL A 105 7.99 1.19 -3.41
N PHE A 106 6.81 1.46 -2.83
CA PHE A 106 5.54 1.23 -3.50
C PHE A 106 5.39 2.04 -4.80
N VAL A 107 5.78 3.32 -4.79
CA VAL A 107 5.82 4.15 -6.02
C VAL A 107 6.71 3.51 -7.09
N ALA A 108 7.92 3.10 -6.71
CA ALA A 108 8.87 2.49 -7.65
C ALA A 108 8.34 1.18 -8.24
N LEU A 109 7.71 0.34 -7.42
CA LEU A 109 7.09 -0.91 -7.87
C LEU A 109 5.91 -0.67 -8.82
N CYS A 110 5.09 0.35 -8.56
CA CYS A 110 4.03 0.77 -9.47
C CYS A 110 4.60 1.18 -10.84
N GLU A 111 5.71 1.92 -10.87
CA GLU A 111 6.37 2.29 -12.13
C GLU A 111 6.94 1.08 -12.88
N ILE A 112 7.54 0.13 -12.17
CA ILE A 112 8.03 -1.12 -12.77
C ILE A 112 6.85 -1.91 -13.36
N ALA A 113 5.76 -2.06 -12.60
CA ALA A 113 4.56 -2.76 -13.04
C ALA A 113 3.96 -2.12 -14.30
N ARG A 114 3.87 -0.79 -14.32
CA ARG A 114 3.34 -0.01 -15.45
C ARG A 114 4.15 -0.21 -16.73
N GLN A 115 5.48 -0.25 -16.61
CA GLN A 115 6.38 -0.28 -17.76
C GLN A 115 6.67 -1.68 -18.29
N TYR A 116 6.73 -2.69 -17.41
CA TYR A 116 7.36 -3.98 -17.76
C TYR A 116 6.51 -5.21 -17.47
N ILE A 117 5.42 -5.09 -16.69
CA ILE A 117 4.56 -6.24 -16.37
C ILE A 117 3.37 -6.26 -17.32
N ASN A 118 3.28 -7.37 -18.10
CA ASN A 118 2.30 -7.61 -19.17
C ASN A 118 1.43 -8.87 -18.94
#